data_AF-A0A178MX96-F1
#
_entry.id   AF-A0A178MX96-F1
#
_cell.length_a   1.000
_cell.length_b   1.000
_cell.length_c   1.000
_cell.angle_alpha   90.00
_cell.angle_beta   90.00
_cell.angle_gamma   90.00
#
_symmetry.space_group_name_H-M   'P 1'
#
loop_
_entity.id
_entity.type
_entity.pdbx_description
1 polymer ?
#
loop_
_entity_poly.entity_id
_entity_poly.type
_entity_poly.pdbx_seq_one_letter_code
_entity_poly.pdbx_strand_id
1 'polypeptide(L)'
;MIPALIASVGLPLLAKAVGSALDGLDHPAAKTASAALTQVGQALSDRAITPEQVAEANRHLERMTELDSTEARAALAQVNASLRAEIRSEDWYVRRWRPTFGYAVAITWTATMAAIAWAIVAEPTQAPAIITALVNTSPIWGIALGVLGVAVVKRSQDKAVQPRT
;
A
#
# COMPACT_ATOMS: atom_id res chain seq x y z
N MET A 1 -28.33 -35.82 1.38
CA MET A 1 -28.39 -36.55 0.08
C MET A 1 -28.06 -35.66 -1.11
N ILE A 2 -28.54 -34.42 -1.19
CA ILE A 2 -28.21 -33.47 -2.30
C ILE A 2 -26.69 -33.17 -2.42
N PRO A 3 -25.92 -32.95 -1.33
CA PRO A 3 -24.48 -32.69 -1.43
C PRO A 3 -23.68 -33.88 -1.96
N ALA A 4 -24.06 -35.11 -1.58
CA ALA A 4 -23.41 -36.32 -2.05
C ALA A 4 -23.67 -36.58 -3.53
N LEU A 5 -24.87 -36.25 -4.03
CA LEU A 5 -25.25 -36.36 -5.44
C LEU A 5 -24.53 -35.32 -6.32
N ILE A 6 -24.36 -34.09 -5.82
CA ILE A 6 -23.56 -33.04 -6.48
C ILE A 6 -22.07 -33.41 -6.45
N ALA A 7 -21.56 -33.97 -5.36
CA ALA A 7 -20.17 -34.44 -5.30
C ALA A 7 -19.92 -35.63 -6.23
N SER A 8 -20.84 -36.61 -6.31
CA SER A 8 -20.68 -37.81 -7.12
C SER A 8 -20.89 -37.60 -8.61
N VAL A 9 -21.70 -36.61 -9.01
CA VAL A 9 -22.00 -36.32 -10.43
C VAL A 9 -21.31 -35.05 -10.93
N GLY A 10 -21.17 -34.03 -10.07
CA GLY A 10 -20.65 -32.71 -10.43
C GLY A 10 -19.13 -32.66 -10.56
N LEU A 11 -18.37 -33.33 -9.69
CA LEU A 11 -16.90 -33.32 -9.78
C LEU A 11 -16.36 -34.00 -11.05
N PRO A 12 -16.86 -35.18 -11.49
CA PRO A 12 -16.51 -35.74 -12.79
C PRO A 12 -16.84 -34.82 -13.96
N LEU A 13 -17.99 -34.13 -13.90
CA LEU A 13 -18.42 -33.20 -14.94
C LEU A 13 -17.51 -31.97 -15.01
N LEU A 14 -17.11 -31.42 -13.86
CA LEU A 14 -16.17 -30.31 -13.75
C LEU A 14 -14.77 -30.71 -14.23
N ALA A 15 -14.27 -31.89 -13.84
CA ALA A 15 -12.99 -32.40 -14.32
C ALA A 15 -12.97 -32.55 -15.85
N LYS A 16 -14.07 -33.04 -16.44
CA LYS A 16 -14.25 -33.13 -17.89
C LYS A 16 -14.32 -31.75 -18.56
N ALA A 17 -15.06 -30.81 -17.98
CA ALA A 17 -15.20 -29.46 -18.54
C ALA A 17 -13.85 -28.72 -18.52
N VAL A 18 -13.15 -28.71 -17.39
CA VAL A 18 -11.82 -28.08 -17.26
C VAL A 18 -10.79 -28.81 -18.12
N GLY A 19 -10.81 -30.15 -18.16
CA GLY A 19 -9.97 -30.93 -19.05
C GLY A 19 -10.16 -30.58 -20.52
N SER A 20 -11.40 -30.48 -20.99
CA SER A 20 -11.72 -30.09 -22.37
C SER A 20 -11.28 -28.67 -22.71
N ALA A 21 -11.40 -27.72 -21.78
CA ALA A 21 -10.92 -26.36 -21.97
C ALA A 21 -9.39 -26.30 -22.09
N LEU A 22 -8.68 -27.09 -21.27
CA LEU A 22 -7.21 -27.19 -21.34
C LEU A 22 -6.73 -27.96 -22.59
N ASP A 23 -7.51 -28.92 -23.09
CA ASP A 23 -7.19 -29.61 -24.34
C ASP A 23 -7.27 -28.67 -25.56
N GLY A 24 -8.10 -27.63 -25.52
CA GLY A 24 -8.15 -26.63 -26.60
C GLY A 24 -6.90 -25.75 -26.74
N LEU A 25 -5.93 -25.86 -25.81
CA LEU A 25 -4.72 -25.05 -25.80
C LEU A 25 -3.53 -25.83 -26.40
N ASP A 26 -2.84 -25.22 -27.36
CA ASP A 26 -1.61 -25.77 -27.97
C ASP A 26 -0.38 -25.48 -27.11
N HIS A 27 -0.38 -25.98 -25.87
CA HIS A 27 0.74 -25.91 -24.96
C HIS A 27 0.98 -27.28 -24.28
N PRO A 28 2.22 -27.80 -24.23
CA PRO A 28 2.51 -29.13 -23.67
C PRO A 28 1.96 -29.33 -22.25
N ALA A 29 2.11 -28.34 -21.37
CA ALA A 29 1.59 -28.41 -20.01
C ALA A 29 0.06 -28.50 -19.95
N ALA A 30 -0.65 -27.85 -20.88
CA ALA A 30 -2.11 -27.89 -20.93
C ALA A 30 -2.62 -29.26 -21.39
N LYS A 31 -1.94 -29.87 -22.39
CA LYS A 31 -2.21 -31.24 -22.84
C LYS A 31 -1.98 -32.28 -21.73
N THR A 32 -0.88 -32.15 -20.98
CA THR A 32 -0.60 -33.01 -19.82
C THR A 32 -1.67 -32.86 -18.73
N ALA A 33 -2.05 -31.62 -18.40
CA ALA A 33 -3.07 -31.35 -17.39
C ALA A 33 -4.46 -31.88 -17.80
N SER A 34 -4.84 -31.74 -19.08
CA SER A 34 -6.09 -32.28 -19.61
C SER A 34 -6.17 -33.80 -19.49
N ALA A 35 -5.10 -34.51 -19.88
CA ALA A 35 -5.03 -35.96 -19.76
C ALA A 35 -5.16 -36.41 -18.30
N ALA A 36 -4.47 -35.72 -17.37
CA ALA A 36 -4.55 -36.01 -15.94
C ALA A 36 -5.97 -35.76 -15.38
N LEU A 37 -6.62 -34.65 -15.74
CA LEU A 37 -8.00 -34.36 -15.30
C LEU A 37 -9.01 -35.38 -15.83
N THR A 38 -8.81 -35.86 -17.06
CA THR A 38 -9.65 -36.92 -17.65
C THR A 38 -9.50 -38.22 -16.85
N GLN A 39 -8.28 -38.59 -16.49
CA GLN A 39 -8.01 -39.78 -15.66
C GLN A 39 -8.63 -39.65 -14.26
N VAL A 40 -8.55 -38.47 -13.63
CA VAL A 40 -9.19 -38.20 -12.34
C VAL A 40 -10.73 -38.28 -12.45
N GLY A 41 -11.32 -37.72 -13.51
CA GLY A 41 -12.76 -37.81 -13.76
C GLY A 41 -13.25 -39.26 -13.94
N GLN A 42 -12.44 -40.08 -14.63
CA GLN A 42 -12.69 -41.51 -14.78
C GLN A 42 -12.63 -42.24 -13.42
N ALA A 43 -11.58 -42.00 -12.62
CA ALA A 43 -11.43 -42.60 -11.30
C ALA A 43 -12.55 -42.21 -10.31
N LEU A 44 -13.10 -41.00 -10.42
CA LEU A 44 -14.28 -40.57 -9.67
C LEU A 44 -15.55 -41.29 -10.16
N SER A 45 -15.71 -41.47 -11.48
CA SER A 45 -16.87 -42.15 -12.08
C SER A 45 -16.89 -43.65 -11.73
N ASP A 46 -15.71 -44.27 -11.76
CA ASP A 46 -15.50 -45.69 -11.44
C ASP A 46 -15.50 -45.96 -9.92
N ARG A 47 -15.73 -44.92 -9.09
CA ARG A 47 -15.67 -44.96 -7.61
C ARG A 47 -14.34 -45.46 -7.03
N ALA A 48 -13.27 -45.42 -7.83
CA ALA A 48 -11.91 -45.66 -7.34
C ALA A 48 -11.45 -44.54 -6.39
N ILE A 49 -11.94 -43.32 -6.61
CA ILE A 49 -11.91 -42.23 -5.62
C ILE A 49 -13.29 -42.17 -4.97
N THR A 50 -13.34 -42.46 -3.67
CA THR A 50 -14.61 -42.53 -2.94
C THR A 50 -15.15 -41.13 -2.61
N PRO A 51 -16.48 -40.95 -2.54
CA PRO A 51 -17.10 -39.71 -2.07
C PRO A 51 -16.60 -39.27 -0.69
N GLU A 52 -16.27 -40.23 0.18
CA GLU A 52 -15.75 -39.98 1.52
C GLU A 52 -14.34 -39.37 1.51
N GLN A 53 -13.46 -39.85 0.62
CA GLN A 53 -12.11 -39.27 0.43
C GLN A 53 -12.18 -37.83 -0.07
N VAL A 54 -13.09 -37.57 -1.01
CA VAL A 54 -13.35 -36.21 -1.51
C VAL A 54 -13.93 -35.33 -0.40
N ALA A 55 -14.87 -35.86 0.39
CA ALA A 55 -15.47 -35.11 1.49
C ALA A 55 -14.44 -34.78 2.59
N GLU A 56 -13.50 -35.67 2.89
CA GLU A 56 -12.39 -35.38 3.82
C GLU A 56 -11.43 -34.33 3.24
N ALA A 57 -11.08 -34.42 1.96
CA ALA A 57 -10.26 -33.41 1.30
C ALA A 57 -10.92 -32.01 1.35
N ASN A 58 -12.24 -31.94 1.11
CA ASN A 58 -13.00 -30.70 1.23
C ASN A 58 -13.01 -30.18 2.67
N ARG A 59 -13.18 -31.04 3.68
CA ARG A 59 -13.09 -30.63 5.09
C ARG A 59 -11.73 -30.02 5.44
N HIS A 60 -10.64 -30.60 4.92
CA HIS A 60 -9.31 -30.05 5.10
C HIS A 60 -9.15 -28.67 4.43
N LEU A 61 -9.64 -28.51 3.20
CA LEU A 61 -9.62 -27.23 2.49
C LEU A 61 -10.47 -26.16 3.19
N GLU A 62 -11.66 -26.52 3.67
CA GLU A 62 -12.53 -25.63 4.44
C GLU A 62 -11.82 -25.14 5.72
N ARG A 63 -11.21 -26.07 6.48
CA ARG A 63 -10.45 -25.73 7.69
C ARG A 63 -9.23 -24.85 7.38
N MET A 64 -8.50 -25.14 6.31
CA MET A 64 -7.35 -24.32 5.89
C MET A 64 -7.79 -22.91 5.51
N THR A 65 -8.87 -22.79 4.73
CA THR A 65 -9.45 -21.50 4.34
C THR A 65 -9.93 -20.71 5.56
N GLU A 66 -10.54 -21.38 6.54
CA GLU A 66 -10.95 -20.75 7.79
C GLU A 66 -9.75 -20.21 8.59
N LEU A 67 -8.68 -21.00 8.70
CA LEU A 67 -7.43 -20.58 9.36
C LEU A 67 -6.79 -19.39 8.64
N ASP A 68 -6.63 -19.45 7.31
CA ASP A 68 -6.09 -18.36 6.50
C ASP A 68 -6.91 -17.08 6.66
N SER A 69 -8.24 -17.20 6.66
CA SER A 69 -9.13 -16.06 6.87
C SER A 69 -9.01 -15.46 8.27
N THR A 70 -8.76 -16.30 9.28
CA THR A 70 -8.58 -15.89 10.67
C THR A 70 -7.24 -15.19 10.86
N GLU A 71 -6.18 -15.72 10.28
CA GLU A 71 -4.85 -15.10 10.26
C GLU A 71 -4.90 -13.74 9.56
N ALA A 72 -5.52 -13.66 8.37
CA ALA A 72 -5.69 -12.41 7.65
C ALA A 72 -6.47 -11.37 8.49
N ARG A 73 -7.55 -11.78 9.16
CA ARG A 73 -8.31 -10.92 10.06
C ARG A 73 -7.47 -10.43 11.25
N ALA A 74 -6.68 -11.32 11.86
CA ALA A 74 -5.80 -10.98 12.98
C ALA A 74 -4.71 -9.98 12.56
N ALA A 75 -4.07 -10.21 11.42
CA ALA A 75 -3.07 -9.31 10.86
C ALA A 75 -3.68 -7.92 10.57
N LEU A 76 -4.84 -7.88 9.92
CA LEU A 76 -5.56 -6.62 9.67
C LEU A 76 -5.99 -5.92 10.97
N ALA A 77 -6.40 -6.66 11.99
CA ALA A 77 -6.74 -6.11 13.29
C ALA A 77 -5.53 -5.48 13.98
N GLN A 78 -4.37 -6.15 13.93
CA GLN A 78 -3.12 -5.65 14.50
C GLN A 78 -2.62 -4.39 13.79
N VAL A 79 -2.64 -4.36 12.45
CA VAL A 79 -2.31 -3.17 11.65
C VAL A 79 -3.26 -2.02 11.97
N ASN A 80 -4.56 -2.27 12.05
CA ASN A 80 -5.52 -1.23 12.41
C ASN A 80 -5.33 -0.73 13.85
N ALA A 81 -4.97 -1.61 14.77
CA ALA A 81 -4.69 -1.23 16.16
C ALA A 81 -3.45 -0.34 16.25
N SER A 82 -2.36 -0.68 15.55
CA SER A 82 -1.14 0.14 15.54
C SER A 82 -1.36 1.49 14.87
N LEU A 83 -2.06 1.54 13.72
CA LEU A 83 -2.39 2.79 13.05
C LEU A 83 -3.27 3.70 13.93
N ARG A 84 -4.27 3.14 14.61
CA ARG A 84 -5.09 3.93 15.54
C ARG A 84 -4.28 4.43 16.73
N ALA A 85 -3.33 3.64 17.24
CA ALA A 85 -2.43 4.08 18.30
C ALA A 85 -1.51 5.22 17.81
N GLU A 86 -1.00 5.14 16.58
CA GLU A 86 -0.19 6.19 15.96
C GLU A 86 -0.99 7.48 15.73
N ILE A 87 -2.22 7.37 15.20
CA ILE A 87 -3.13 8.51 15.00
C ILE A 87 -3.52 9.16 16.33
N ARG A 88 -3.72 8.35 17.38
CA ARG A 88 -4.02 8.84 18.74
C ARG A 88 -2.78 9.30 19.50
N SER A 89 -1.58 9.12 18.96
CA SER A 89 -0.37 9.60 19.60
C SER A 89 -0.46 11.11 19.73
N GLU A 90 -0.56 11.60 20.96
CA GLU A 90 -0.60 13.03 21.27
C GLU A 90 0.80 13.65 21.30
N ASP A 91 1.79 13.01 20.67
CA ASP A 91 3.17 13.50 20.67
C ASP A 91 3.21 14.96 20.18
N TRP A 92 3.56 15.81 21.13
CA TRP A 92 3.59 17.24 20.98
C TRP A 92 4.57 17.67 19.89
N TYR A 93 5.64 16.89 19.68
CA TYR A 93 6.65 17.17 18.67
C TYR A 93 6.12 16.91 17.26
N VAL A 94 5.36 15.82 17.05
CA VAL A 94 4.73 15.47 15.76
C VAL A 94 3.72 16.53 15.31
N ARG A 95 3.05 17.22 16.25
CA ARG A 95 2.10 18.30 15.94
C ARG A 95 2.79 19.65 15.72
N ARG A 96 3.92 19.89 16.38
CA ARG A 96 4.60 21.20 16.39
C ARG A 96 5.77 21.31 15.40
N TRP A 97 6.37 20.22 14.93
CA TRP A 97 7.54 20.29 14.06
C TRP A 97 7.28 21.08 12.77
N ARG A 98 6.11 20.93 12.14
CA ARG A 98 5.75 21.68 10.92
C ARG A 98 5.76 23.20 11.16
N PRO A 99 5.01 23.74 12.16
CA PRO A 99 5.13 25.15 12.52
C PRO A 99 6.54 25.56 12.96
N THR A 100 7.23 24.75 13.77
CA THR A 100 8.60 25.06 14.24
C THR A 100 9.59 25.21 13.10
N PHE A 101 9.52 24.34 12.09
CA PHE A 101 10.33 24.45 10.88
C PHE A 101 10.03 25.75 10.13
N GLY A 102 8.75 26.08 9.95
CA GLY A 102 8.34 27.34 9.31
C GLY A 102 8.84 28.57 10.05
N TYR A 103 8.76 28.60 11.39
CA TYR A 103 9.29 29.71 12.19
C TYR A 103 10.81 29.79 12.13
N ALA A 104 11.51 28.65 12.19
CA ALA A 104 12.96 28.63 12.07
C ALA A 104 13.42 29.19 10.71
N VAL A 105 12.77 28.77 9.62
CA VAL A 105 13.06 29.30 8.27
C VAL A 105 12.74 30.79 8.15
N ALA A 106 11.61 31.24 8.71
CA ALA A 106 11.26 32.66 8.69
C ALA A 106 12.28 33.52 9.46
N ILE A 107 12.68 33.08 10.65
CA ILE A 107 13.67 33.79 11.48
C ILE A 107 15.02 33.84 10.78
N THR A 108 15.51 32.70 10.25
CA THR A 108 16.80 32.67 9.55
C THR A 108 16.77 33.51 8.28
N TRP A 109 15.67 33.49 7.54
CA TRP A 109 15.49 34.35 6.37
C TRP A 109 15.55 35.83 6.74
N THR A 110 14.75 36.26 7.73
CA THR A 110 14.73 37.66 8.18
C THR A 110 16.09 38.11 8.69
N ALA A 111 16.77 37.28 9.49
CA ALA A 111 18.11 37.58 10.00
C ALA A 111 19.12 37.71 8.86
N THR A 112 19.08 36.82 7.87
CA THR A 112 19.97 36.85 6.70
C THR A 112 19.73 38.10 5.85
N MET A 113 18.47 38.44 5.56
CA MET A 113 18.14 39.64 4.78
C MET A 113 18.50 40.93 5.53
N ALA A 114 18.30 40.97 6.85
CA ALA A 114 18.71 42.10 7.67
C ALA A 114 20.24 42.28 7.68
N ALA A 115 20.99 41.19 7.82
CA ALA A 115 22.45 41.22 7.77
C ALA A 115 22.97 41.70 6.41
N ILE A 116 22.36 41.24 5.31
CA ILE A 116 22.70 41.69 3.95
C ILE A 116 22.38 43.18 3.76
N ALA A 117 21.19 43.61 4.16
CA ALA A 117 20.79 45.02 4.06
C ALA A 117 21.75 45.92 4.86
N TRP A 118 22.09 45.51 6.09
CA TRP A 118 23.05 46.21 6.92
C TRP A 118 24.45 46.26 6.27
N ALA A 119 24.94 45.15 5.74
CA ALA A 119 26.25 45.08 5.10
C ALA A 119 26.36 46.00 3.87
N ILE A 120 25.30 46.10 3.06
CA ILE A 120 25.24 47.01 1.90
C ILE A 120 25.29 48.48 2.34
N VAL A 121 24.61 48.83 3.43
CA VAL A 121 24.63 50.19 3.98
C VAL A 121 25.98 50.53 4.60
N ALA A 122 26.60 49.57 5.31
CA ALA A 122 27.88 49.74 5.96
C ALA A 122 29.05 49.82 4.97
N GLU A 123 29.03 48.99 3.92
CA GLU A 123 30.07 48.93 2.88
C GLU A 123 29.47 48.95 1.46
N PRO A 124 29.03 50.13 0.96
CA PRO A 124 28.39 50.24 -0.34
C PRO A 124 29.27 49.80 -1.52
N THR A 125 30.59 49.93 -1.39
CA THR A 125 31.57 49.49 -2.39
C THR A 125 31.56 47.98 -2.61
N GLN A 126 31.16 47.20 -1.59
CA GLN A 126 31.07 45.74 -1.64
C GLN A 126 29.70 45.25 -2.10
N ALA A 127 28.72 46.13 -2.27
CA ALA A 127 27.36 45.77 -2.64
C ALA A 127 27.28 44.86 -3.89
N PRO A 128 28.05 45.08 -4.97
CA PRO A 128 28.03 44.17 -6.12
C PRO A 128 28.41 42.73 -5.76
N ALA A 129 29.49 42.56 -4.98
CA ALA A 129 29.97 41.25 -4.55
C ALA A 129 28.98 40.55 -3.61
N ILE A 130 28.37 41.29 -2.69
CA ILE A 130 27.33 40.80 -1.77
C ILE A 130 26.10 40.32 -2.56
N ILE A 131 25.64 41.10 -3.54
CA ILE A 131 24.50 40.73 -4.40
C ILE A 131 24.82 39.47 -5.21
N THR A 132 26.02 39.36 -5.79
CA THR A 132 26.44 38.15 -6.51
C THR A 132 26.47 36.93 -5.59
N ALA A 133 27.00 37.06 -4.37
CA ALA A 133 26.99 35.98 -3.39
C ALA A 133 25.57 35.57 -3.00
N LEU A 134 24.66 36.53 -2.82
CA LEU A 134 23.25 36.26 -2.54
C LEU A 134 22.59 35.44 -3.67
N VAL A 135 22.81 35.83 -4.93
CA VAL A 135 22.30 35.09 -6.10
C VAL A 135 22.79 33.64 -6.09
N ASN A 136 24.05 33.40 -5.74
CA ASN A 136 24.62 32.05 -5.63
C ASN A 136 24.00 31.20 -4.51
N THR A 137 23.39 31.82 -3.49
CA THR A 137 22.63 31.11 -2.44
C THR A 137 21.17 30.82 -2.83
N SER A 138 20.70 31.27 -4.00
CA SER A 138 19.31 31.02 -4.44
C SER A 138 18.92 29.54 -4.48
N PRO A 139 19.79 28.58 -4.89
CA PRO A 139 19.41 27.17 -4.92
C PRO A 139 19.04 26.59 -3.55
N ILE A 140 19.83 26.88 -2.50
CA ILE A 140 19.55 26.36 -1.15
C ILE A 140 18.23 26.94 -0.61
N TRP A 141 17.98 28.21 -0.88
CA TRP A 141 16.75 28.88 -0.48
C TRP A 141 15.54 28.42 -1.28
N GLY A 142 15.70 28.16 -2.57
CA GLY A 142 14.65 27.59 -3.42
C GLY A 142 14.16 26.24 -2.90
N ILE A 143 15.07 25.38 -2.46
CA ILE A 143 14.73 24.10 -1.84
C ILE A 143 14.00 24.32 -0.51
N ALA A 144 14.56 25.14 0.39
CA ALA A 144 13.98 25.37 1.71
C ALA A 144 12.56 25.96 1.65
N LEU A 145 12.35 26.98 0.80
CA LEU A 145 11.05 27.61 0.58
C LEU A 145 10.09 26.69 -0.18
N GLY A 146 10.60 25.86 -1.10
CA GLY A 146 9.81 24.83 -1.79
C GLY A 146 9.21 23.81 -0.82
N VAL A 147 10.02 23.27 0.10
CA VAL A 147 9.55 22.36 1.16
C VAL A 147 8.51 23.04 2.05
N LEU A 148 8.73 24.29 2.44
CA LEU A 148 7.76 25.06 3.21
C LEU A 148 6.44 25.25 2.45
N GLY A 149 6.51 25.56 1.16
CA GLY A 149 5.33 25.71 0.29
C GLY A 149 4.49 24.43 0.22
N VAL A 150 5.13 23.28 -0.01
CA VAL A 150 4.44 21.97 -0.01
C VAL A 150 3.80 21.69 1.35
N ALA A 151 4.50 21.94 2.45
CA ALA A 151 3.99 21.72 3.80
C ALA A 151 2.76 22.60 4.11
N VAL A 152 2.74 23.85 3.64
CA VAL A 152 1.61 24.76 3.79
C VAL A 152 0.40 24.28 2.99
N VAL A 153 0.59 23.89 1.72
CA VAL A 153 -0.50 23.38 0.86
C VAL A 153 -1.14 22.14 1.47
N LYS A 154 -0.33 21.16 1.89
CA LYS A 154 -0.85 19.93 2.52
C LYS A 154 -1.62 20.22 3.80
N ARG A 155 -1.12 21.13 4.65
CA ARG A 155 -1.84 21.52 5.87
C ARG A 155 -3.17 22.23 5.58
N SER A 156 -3.23 23.04 4.54
CA SER A 156 -4.49 23.69 4.13
C SER A 156 -5.52 22.66 3.67
N GLN A 157 -5.10 21.62 2.94
CA GLN A 157 -5.95 20.49 2.56
C GLN A 157 -6.44 19.72 3.80
N ASP A 158 -5.55 19.40 4.75
CA ASP A 158 -5.93 18.73 6.01
C ASP A 158 -7.01 19.50 6.77
N LYS A 159 -6.93 20.83 6.80
CA LYS A 159 -7.93 21.71 7.43
C LYS A 159 -9.24 21.80 6.66
N ALA A 160 -9.23 21.63 5.33
CA ALA A 160 -10.44 21.70 4.51
C ALA A 160 -11.37 20.50 4.71
N VAL A 161 -10.83 19.36 5.16
CA VAL A 161 -11.60 18.14 5.44
C VAL A 161 -12.27 18.17 6.82
N GLN A 162 -11.86 19.08 7.72
CA GLN A 162 -12.49 19.22 9.03
C GLN A 162 -13.76 20.09 8.92
N PRO A 163 -14.92 19.62 9.41
CA PRO A 163 -16.13 20.44 9.45
C PRO A 163 -15.85 21.66 10.33
N ARG A 164 -16.10 22.85 9.77
CA ARG A 164 -16.05 24.10 10.53
C ARG A 164 -17.19 24.05 11.55
N THR A 165 -16.84 23.80 12.81
CA THR A 165 -17.72 24.03 13.96
C THR A 165 -17.92 25.51 14.17
#